data_AF-A0A7R6WYF0-F1
#
_entry.id   AF-A0A7R6WYF0-F1
#
_cell.length_a   1.000
_cell.length_b   1.000
_cell.length_c   1.000
_cell.angle_alpha   90.00
_cell.angle_beta   90.00
_cell.angle_gamma   90.00
#
_symmetry.space_group_name_H-M   'P 1'
#
loop_
_entity.id
_entity.type
_entity.pdbx_description
1 polymer ?
#
loop_
_entity_poly.entity_id
_entity_poly.type
_entity_poly.pdbx_seq_one_letter_code
_entity_poly.pdbx_strand_id
1 'polypeptide(L)'
;MRSTQPLTITLPLEMAQMVKAKVSSGQYATESEVIRDGLRTLAARDAAVDRWLREEVAPTMDALQKDPSLVSPLEDVRKRLHSRIDALAGERARQA
;
A
#
# COMPACT_ATOMS: atom_id res chain seq x y z
N MET A 1 -21.29 -23.07 -18.73
CA MET A 1 -21.52 -22.51 -17.38
C MET A 1 -21.34 -21.00 -17.47
N ARG A 2 -22.16 -20.18 -16.80
CA ARG A 2 -21.95 -18.72 -16.78
C ARG A 2 -20.83 -18.38 -15.77
N SER A 3 -19.89 -17.53 -16.16
CA SER A 3 -18.77 -17.06 -15.32
C SER A 3 -19.01 -15.69 -14.68
N THR A 4 -20.18 -15.10 -14.93
CA THR A 4 -20.57 -13.76 -14.46
C THR A 4 -22.00 -13.76 -13.93
N GLN A 5 -22.24 -12.90 -12.94
CA GLN A 5 -23.56 -12.66 -12.33
C GLN A 5 -23.80 -11.14 -12.25
N PRO A 6 -24.98 -10.64 -12.65
CA PRO A 6 -25.32 -9.23 -12.50
C PRO A 6 -25.51 -8.87 -11.02
N LEU A 7 -25.11 -7.67 -10.64
CA LEU A 7 -25.27 -7.13 -9.29
C LEU A 7 -25.84 -5.70 -9.38
N THR A 8 -26.85 -5.41 -8.57
CA THR A 8 -27.37 -4.05 -8.39
C THR A 8 -26.70 -3.43 -7.18
N ILE A 9 -26.08 -2.26 -7.36
CA ILE A 9 -25.30 -1.58 -6.32
C ILE A 9 -25.77 -0.13 -6.25
N THR A 10 -26.01 0.37 -5.04
CA THR A 10 -26.27 1.78 -4.81
C THR A 10 -24.96 2.48 -4.47
N LEU A 11 -24.61 3.50 -5.25
CA LEU A 11 -23.43 4.33 -5.03
C LEU A 11 -23.85 5.74 -4.59
N PRO A 12 -23.04 6.42 -3.76
CA PRO A 12 -23.16 7.86 -3.58
C PRO A 12 -23.13 8.59 -4.94
N LEU A 13 -23.87 9.70 -5.05
CA LEU A 13 -24.01 10.43 -6.31
C LEU A 13 -22.67 10.79 -6.95
N GLU A 14 -21.71 11.23 -6.14
CA GLU A 14 -20.35 11.57 -6.60
C GLU A 14 -19.62 10.38 -7.20
N MET A 15 -19.72 9.19 -6.58
CA MET A 15 -19.10 7.97 -7.10
C MET A 15 -19.80 7.49 -8.37
N ALA A 16 -21.13 7.59 -8.44
CA ALA A 16 -21.88 7.28 -9.65
C ALA A 16 -21.48 8.21 -10.82
N GLN A 17 -21.28 9.50 -10.54
CA GLN A 17 -20.77 10.46 -11.53
C GLN A 17 -19.34 10.12 -11.96
N MET A 18 -18.48 9.73 -11.03
CA MET A 18 -17.11 9.31 -11.32
C MET A 18 -17.08 8.10 -12.27
N VAL A 19 -17.91 7.08 -12.00
CA VAL A 19 -18.03 5.90 -12.88
C VAL A 19 -18.52 6.30 -14.28
N LYS A 20 -19.55 7.15 -14.36
CA LYS A 20 -20.06 7.65 -15.65
C LYS A 20 -19.01 8.44 -16.42
N ALA A 21 -18.26 9.32 -15.76
CA ALA A 21 -17.22 10.14 -16.38
C ALA A 21 -16.09 9.27 -16.98
N LYS A 22 -15.73 8.17 -16.32
CA LYS A 22 -14.75 7.20 -16.80
C LYS A 22 -15.20 6.46 -18.06
N VAL A 23 -16.49 6.20 -18.20
CA VAL A 23 -17.05 5.58 -19.40
C VAL A 23 -17.20 6.62 -20.51
N SER A 24 -17.73 7.80 -20.21
CA SER A 24 -17.93 8.86 -21.22
C SER A 24 -16.64 9.41 -21.78
N SER A 25 -15.53 9.35 -21.03
CA SER A 25 -14.20 9.71 -21.53
C SER A 25 -13.57 8.65 -22.44
N GLY A 26 -14.18 7.45 -22.53
CA GLY A 26 -13.64 6.31 -23.26
C GLY A 26 -12.52 5.57 -22.53
N GLN A 27 -12.23 5.91 -21.26
CA GLN A 27 -11.24 5.17 -20.45
C GLN A 27 -11.70 3.73 -20.19
N TYR A 28 -13.01 3.49 -20.10
CA TYR A 28 -13.63 2.18 -19.95
C TYR A 28 -14.82 2.04 -20.88
N ALA A 29 -15.10 0.82 -21.34
CA ALA A 29 -16.22 0.56 -22.24
C ALA A 29 -17.58 0.50 -21.52
N THR A 30 -17.57 0.10 -20.23
CA THR A 30 -18.80 -0.07 -19.43
C THR A 30 -18.57 0.27 -17.96
N GLU A 31 -19.63 0.60 -17.24
CA GLU A 31 -19.59 0.81 -15.79
C GLU A 31 -19.16 -0.45 -15.06
N SER A 32 -19.59 -1.62 -15.54
CA SER A 32 -19.19 -2.91 -14.98
C SER A 32 -17.69 -3.15 -15.09
N GLU A 33 -17.02 -2.59 -16.09
CA GLU A 33 -15.57 -2.69 -16.25
C GLU A 33 -14.85 -1.82 -15.21
N VAL A 34 -15.31 -0.59 -14.99
CA VAL A 34 -14.79 0.32 -13.95
C VAL A 34 -14.84 -0.38 -12.58
N ILE A 35 -15.99 -0.98 -12.25
CA ILE A 35 -16.16 -1.66 -10.96
C ILE A 35 -15.27 -2.90 -10.86
N ARG A 36 -15.20 -3.74 -11.90
CA ARG A 36 -14.31 -4.92 -11.88
C ARG A 36 -12.84 -4.55 -11.73
N ASP A 37 -12.40 -3.50 -12.42
CA ASP A 37 -11.03 -3.02 -12.33
C ASP A 37 -10.70 -2.49 -10.93
N GLY A 38 -11.61 -1.72 -10.34
CA GLY A 38 -11.52 -1.28 -8.94
C GLY A 38 -11.44 -2.45 -7.96
N LEU A 39 -12.26 -3.48 -8.13
CA LEU A 39 -12.25 -4.67 -7.27
C LEU A 39 -10.96 -5.49 -7.41
N ARG A 40 -10.41 -5.64 -8.63
CA ARG A 40 -9.12 -6.31 -8.83
C ARG A 40 -7.97 -5.54 -8.19
N THR A 41 -7.98 -4.23 -8.31
CA THR A 41 -6.98 -3.35 -7.69
C THR A 41 -7.02 -3.46 -6.18
N LEU A 42 -8.23 -3.46 -5.59
CA LEU A 42 -8.41 -3.68 -4.15
C LEU A 42 -7.88 -5.05 -3.72
N ALA A 43 -8.27 -6.11 -4.42
CA ALA A 43 -7.80 -7.47 -4.10
C ALA A 43 -6.28 -7.61 -4.20
N ALA A 44 -5.65 -7.00 -5.20
CA ALA A 44 -4.20 -7.03 -5.36
C ALA A 44 -3.49 -6.28 -4.23
N ARG A 45 -4.02 -5.13 -3.80
CA ARG A 45 -3.51 -4.38 -2.65
C ARG A 45 -3.60 -5.21 -1.37
N ASP A 46 -4.76 -5.81 -1.10
CA ASP A 46 -4.98 -6.60 0.11
C ASP A 46 -4.07 -7.84 0.14
N ALA A 47 -3.90 -8.53 -1.00
CA ALA A 47 -2.98 -9.66 -1.12
C ALA A 47 -1.51 -9.26 -0.91
N ALA A 48 -1.11 -8.06 -1.34
CA ALA A 48 0.25 -7.56 -1.11
C ALA A 48 0.51 -7.31 0.38
N VAL A 49 -0.47 -6.74 1.09
CA VAL A 49 -0.38 -6.50 2.54
C VAL A 49 -0.36 -7.83 3.31
N ASP A 50 -1.28 -8.76 3.01
CA ASP A 50 -1.32 -10.07 3.67
C ASP A 50 -0.03 -10.85 3.45
N ARG A 51 0.52 -10.84 2.23
CA ARG A 51 1.81 -11.46 1.94
C ARG A 51 2.94 -10.85 2.78
N TRP A 52 3.05 -9.53 2.81
CA TRP A 52 4.07 -8.84 3.61
C TRP A 52 3.96 -9.18 5.10
N LEU A 53 2.73 -9.22 5.64
CA LEU A 53 2.50 -9.60 7.03
C LEU A 53 2.95 -11.04 7.34
N ARG A 54 2.65 -11.98 6.44
CA ARG A 54 2.98 -13.40 6.62
C ARG A 54 4.44 -13.73 6.38
N GLU A 55 5.05 -13.11 5.38
CA GLU A 55 6.39 -13.47 4.93
C GLU A 55 7.49 -12.64 5.59
N GLU A 56 7.20 -11.42 6.05
CA GLU A 56 8.20 -10.56 6.69
C GLU A 56 7.89 -10.30 8.15
N VAL A 57 6.68 -9.81 8.46
CA VAL A 57 6.37 -9.32 9.82
C VAL A 57 6.31 -10.47 10.82
N ALA A 58 5.53 -11.52 10.54
CA ALA A 58 5.41 -12.65 11.47
C ALA A 58 6.76 -13.35 11.71
N PRO A 59 7.57 -13.69 10.69
CA PRO A 59 8.90 -14.28 10.92
C PRO A 59 9.85 -13.35 11.68
N THR A 60 9.81 -12.04 11.45
CA THR A 60 10.62 -11.08 12.19
C THR A 60 10.23 -11.04 13.66
N MET A 61 8.93 -11.05 13.96
CA MET A 61 8.43 -11.09 15.33
C MET A 61 8.80 -12.40 16.04
N ASP A 62 8.67 -13.54 15.36
CA ASP A 62 9.07 -14.84 15.90
C ASP A 62 10.58 -14.89 16.18
N ALA A 63 11.41 -14.34 15.29
CA ALA A 63 12.85 -14.24 15.48
C ALA A 63 13.19 -13.35 16.68
N LEU A 64 12.53 -12.20 16.80
CA LEU A 64 12.71 -11.27 17.91
C LEU A 64 12.32 -11.87 19.27
N GLN A 65 11.21 -12.63 19.32
CA GLN A 65 10.80 -13.31 20.55
C GLN A 65 11.82 -14.37 20.97
N LYS A 66 12.44 -15.06 20.01
CA LYS A 66 13.47 -16.07 20.27
C LYS A 66 14.81 -15.46 20.66
N ASP A 67 15.17 -14.33 20.03
CA ASP A 67 16.42 -13.63 20.28
C ASP A 67 16.19 -12.11 20.41
N PRO A 68 15.95 -11.62 21.64
CA PRO A 68 15.80 -10.19 21.92
C PRO A 68 17.06 -9.36 21.64
N SER A 69 18.23 -9.97 21.42
CA SER A 69 19.45 -9.23 21.07
C SER A 69 19.47 -8.71 19.63
N LEU A 70 18.53 -9.16 18.79
CA LEU A 70 18.36 -8.72 17.40
C LEU A 70 17.88 -7.26 17.28
N VAL A 71 17.44 -6.64 18.37
CA VAL A 71 16.99 -5.23 18.38
C VAL A 71 17.95 -4.34 19.14
N SER A 72 18.04 -3.09 18.69
CA SER A 72 18.77 -2.03 19.40
C SER A 72 17.83 -1.24 20.31
N PRO A 73 18.31 -0.72 21.45
CA PRO A 73 17.61 0.29 22.21
C PRO A 73 17.20 1.49 21.35
N LEU A 74 16.02 2.03 21.58
CA LEU A 74 15.46 3.14 20.79
C LEU A 74 16.38 4.36 20.77
N GLU A 75 17.00 4.69 21.89
CA GLU A 75 17.91 5.83 22.01
C GLU A 75 19.15 5.68 21.11
N ASP A 76 19.69 4.47 21.00
CA ASP A 76 20.84 4.21 20.12
C ASP A 76 20.44 4.32 18.65
N VAL A 77 19.25 3.82 18.28
CA VAL A 77 18.71 3.98 16.93
C VAL A 77 18.53 5.47 16.60
N ARG A 78 17.92 6.22 17.51
CA ARG A 78 17.66 7.66 17.37
C ARG A 78 18.96 8.44 17.22
N LYS A 79 19.97 8.12 18.04
CA LYS A 79 21.30 8.75 17.96
C LYS A 79 21.95 8.47 16.59
N ARG A 80 21.97 7.21 16.14
CA ARG A 80 22.52 6.85 14.83
C ARG A 80 21.81 7.57 13.68
N LEU A 81 20.49 7.66 13.74
CA LEU A 81 19.69 8.35 12.72
C LEU A 81 20.02 9.83 12.63
N HIS A 82 20.03 10.55 13.76
CA HIS A 82 20.38 11.99 13.77
C HIS A 82 21.81 12.22 13.28
N SER A 83 22.78 11.42 13.74
CA SER A 83 24.16 11.52 13.24
C SER A 83 24.25 11.32 11.73
N ARG A 84 23.42 10.45 11.13
CA ARG A 84 23.38 10.28 9.67
C ARG A 84 22.76 11.49 8.97
N ILE A 85 21.69 12.06 9.52
CA ILE A 85 21.06 13.27 8.98
C ILE A 85 22.03 14.46 8.99
N ASP A 86 22.73 14.67 10.11
CA ASP A 86 23.70 15.77 10.26
C ASP A 86 24.87 15.63 9.28
N ALA A 87 25.38 14.41 9.07
CA ALA A 87 26.42 14.13 8.10
C ALA A 87 25.98 14.48 6.66
N LEU A 88 24.75 14.09 6.28
CA LEU A 88 24.18 14.39 4.97
C LEU A 88 23.94 15.91 4.79
N ALA A 89 23.52 16.61 5.83
CA ALA A 89 23.34 18.06 5.80
C ALA A 89 24.70 18.79 5.64
N GLY A 90 25.73 18.34 6.36
CA GLY A 90 27.08 18.88 6.24
C GLY A 90 27.76 18.57 4.90
N GLU A 91 27.48 17.42 4.27
CA GLU A 91 27.91 17.12 2.90
C GLU A 91 27.30 18.08 1.87
N ARG A 92 25.99 18.37 1.97
CA ARG A 92 25.33 19.34 1.09
C ARG A 92 25.85 20.76 1.25
N ALA A 93 26.13 21.19 2.49
CA ALA A 93 26.70 22.51 2.76
C ALA A 93 28.14 22.67 2.26
N ARG A 94 28.88 21.57 2.08
CA ARG A 94 30.25 21.57 1.50
C ARG A 94 30.28 21.54 -0.03
N GLN A 95 29.15 21.22 -0.66
CA GLN A 95 28.99 21.15 -2.12
C GLN A 95 28.35 22.40 -2.73
N ALA A 96 27.94 23.36 -1.89
CA ALA A 96 27.40 24.67 -2.28
C ALA A 96 28.45 25.76 -2.05
#